data_AF-A0ABD3PX99-F1
#
_entry.id   AF-A0ABD3PX99-F1
#
_cell.length_a   1.000
_cell.length_b   1.000
_cell.length_c   1.000
_cell.angle_alpha   90.00
_cell.angle_beta   90.00
_cell.angle_gamma   90.00
#
_symmetry.space_group_name_H-M   'P 1'
#
loop_
_entity.id
_entity.type
_entity.pdbx_description
1 polymer ?
#
loop_
_entity_poly.entity_id
_entity_poly.type
_entity_poly.pdbx_seq_one_letter_code
_entity_poly.pdbx_strand_id
1 'polypeptide(L)'
;MSSRSIAIFSKVRLHNRHCSTLCARGFSVYSLTNEQKETVDSLFADIQSNYVNETNDDARIRRRIALSKAITLVESKSHTRRLMADTLLDRLRQSASLETTKGTASSFRIGVSGPPGVGKSTFLDAFGQYILSLKDDNDTASSLGNKSFIPDKVAVLCIDPSSRVTGGSILGDKTRMSNLSYHPRAYVRPSPSSGTLGGLGAYTFDAVSLCELAGYNMTVIETVGVGQSEVELAECCDLFLLLLAPGGGDELQGSKKGIVEVADVLVVNKADGDLEATARKTASEYKKAMGLLRKPVGWWGSDKDDNKCVVQSKSTQHVAPPVLLVSAKTGAGIPELFDTIVSYRKYAEQSGYLMEKRRKQNRYWMWKYLREKLMETTQQDERVKQKAQEIEYDLDNGLIAPRNAAGLLWGSIVE
;
A
#
# COMPACT_ATOMS: atom_id res chain seq x y z
N MET A 1 -44.12 9.74 45.98
CA MET A 1 -43.85 9.61 44.54
C MET A 1 -42.40 10.01 44.32
N SER A 2 -41.56 9.03 43.97
CA SER A 2 -40.10 9.16 43.92
C SER A 2 -39.64 9.45 42.50
N SER A 3 -38.67 10.33 42.32
CA SER A 3 -37.78 10.33 41.15
C SER A 3 -36.43 10.89 41.55
N ARG A 4 -35.44 9.98 41.60
CA ARG A 4 -34.01 10.23 41.77
C ARG A 4 -33.41 10.46 40.38
N SER A 5 -32.56 11.48 40.24
CA SER A 5 -31.53 11.53 39.19
C SER A 5 -30.17 11.60 39.88
N ILE A 6 -29.45 10.48 39.89
CA ILE A 6 -28.06 10.36 40.34
C ILE A 6 -27.27 9.75 39.20
N ALA A 7 -26.09 10.32 38.97
CA ALA A 7 -25.09 9.96 37.99
C ALA A 7 -24.76 8.45 37.94
N ILE A 8 -24.52 7.93 36.74
CA ILE A 8 -23.93 6.60 36.54
C ILE A 8 -22.70 6.74 35.64
N PHE A 9 -21.53 6.76 36.28
CA PHE A 9 -20.27 6.30 35.71
C PHE A 9 -20.40 4.79 35.41
N SER A 10 -20.34 4.38 34.15
CA SER A 10 -20.17 2.97 33.80
C SER A 10 -18.69 2.65 33.52
N LYS A 11 -18.04 2.11 34.56
CA LYS A 11 -16.83 1.29 34.44
C LYS A 11 -17.10 0.12 33.49
N VAL A 12 -16.46 0.10 32.32
CA VAL A 12 -16.35 -1.14 31.53
C VAL A 12 -15.31 -2.03 32.22
N ARG A 13 -15.80 -2.99 33.01
CA ARG A 13 -15.02 -4.13 33.50
C ARG A 13 -14.82 -5.10 32.34
N LEU A 14 -13.58 -5.27 31.89
CA LEU A 14 -13.17 -6.43 31.09
C LEU A 14 -13.36 -7.69 31.93
N HIS A 15 -14.43 -8.45 31.66
CA HIS A 15 -14.60 -9.80 32.20
C HIS A 15 -14.02 -10.79 31.19
N ASN A 16 -12.87 -11.32 31.58
CA ASN A 16 -12.16 -12.41 30.93
C ASN A 16 -12.89 -13.72 31.29
N ARG A 17 -13.80 -14.19 30.44
CA ARG A 17 -14.37 -15.57 30.43
C ARG A 17 -15.27 -15.74 29.20
N HIS A 18 -15.06 -16.84 28.47
CA HIS A 18 -15.78 -17.32 27.27
C HIS A 18 -15.32 -16.77 25.90
N CYS A 19 -14.08 -17.09 25.53
CA CYS A 19 -13.64 -17.09 24.13
C CYS A 19 -13.31 -18.51 23.65
N SER A 20 -14.25 -19.45 23.79
CA SER A 20 -14.06 -20.83 23.32
C SER A 20 -15.28 -21.48 22.66
N THR A 21 -16.41 -20.79 22.48
CA THR A 21 -17.65 -21.44 22.04
C THR A 21 -18.35 -20.79 20.84
N LEU A 22 -17.88 -19.64 20.36
CA LEU A 22 -18.39 -19.00 19.13
C LEU A 22 -17.60 -19.35 17.86
N CYS A 23 -16.53 -20.16 17.97
CA CYS A 23 -15.76 -20.66 16.82
C CYS A 23 -16.37 -21.91 16.15
N ALA A 24 -17.47 -22.46 16.66
CA ALA A 24 -17.89 -23.83 16.33
C ALA A 24 -19.03 -23.96 15.31
N ARG A 25 -19.53 -22.87 14.70
CA ARG A 25 -20.61 -22.94 13.70
C ARG A 25 -20.38 -21.93 12.58
N GLY A 26 -19.62 -22.32 11.55
CA GLY A 26 -19.61 -21.57 10.27
C GLY A 26 -18.40 -21.71 9.34
N PHE A 27 -17.22 -22.15 9.82
CA PHE A 27 -16.03 -22.33 8.97
C PHE A 27 -15.19 -23.52 9.48
N SER A 28 -15.59 -24.74 9.13
CA SER A 28 -14.82 -25.95 9.46
C SER A 28 -14.87 -26.93 8.30
N VAL A 29 -14.00 -26.74 7.31
CA VAL A 29 -13.65 -27.83 6.37
C VAL A 29 -12.14 -28.03 6.25
N TYR A 30 -11.29 -27.08 6.69
CA TYR A 30 -9.84 -27.27 6.65
C TYR A 30 -9.19 -26.77 7.94
N SER A 31 -8.75 -27.69 8.79
CA SER A 31 -7.79 -27.41 9.86
C SER A 31 -6.38 -27.63 9.31
N LEU A 32 -5.46 -26.70 9.56
CA LEU A 32 -4.05 -26.88 9.23
C LEU A 32 -3.51 -28.17 9.86
N THR A 33 -2.68 -28.90 9.11
CA THR A 33 -1.93 -30.05 9.66
C THR A 33 -0.93 -29.57 10.72
N ASN A 34 -0.41 -30.48 11.55
CA ASN A 34 0.60 -30.12 12.56
C ASN A 34 1.85 -29.51 11.90
N GLU A 35 2.33 -30.08 10.80
CA GLU A 35 3.47 -29.56 10.03
C GLU A 35 3.21 -28.14 9.49
N GLN A 36 1.98 -27.86 9.04
CA GLN A 36 1.61 -26.52 8.57
C GLN A 36 1.54 -25.52 9.71
N LYS A 37 1.05 -25.93 10.89
CA LYS A 37 1.06 -25.09 12.10
C LYS A 37 2.48 -24.79 12.54
N GLU A 38 3.36 -25.79 12.58
CA GLU A 38 4.78 -25.62 12.89
C GLU A 38 5.48 -24.67 11.90
N THR A 39 5.14 -24.75 10.61
CA THR A 39 5.63 -23.80 9.61
C THR A 39 5.17 -22.37 9.94
N VAL A 40 3.89 -22.19 10.28
CA VAL A 40 3.35 -20.88 10.69
C VAL A 40 4.02 -20.37 11.97
N ASP A 41 4.23 -21.24 12.96
CA ASP A 41 4.95 -20.93 14.21
C ASP A 41 6.37 -20.47 13.95
N SER A 42 7.11 -21.19 13.09
CA SER A 42 8.47 -20.83 12.69
C SER A 42 8.52 -19.48 11.99
N LEU A 43 7.62 -19.24 11.02
CA LEU A 43 7.53 -17.95 10.33
C LEU A 43 7.19 -16.81 11.29
N PHE A 44 6.24 -17.03 12.21
CA PHE A 44 5.86 -16.05 13.22
C PHE A 44 7.06 -15.68 14.10
N ALA A 45 7.78 -16.67 14.62
CA ALA A 45 8.96 -16.46 15.47
C ALA A 45 10.08 -15.72 14.71
N ASP A 46 10.39 -16.11 13.48
CA ASP A 46 11.43 -15.47 12.67
C ASP A 46 11.08 -14.00 12.35
N ILE A 47 9.81 -13.71 12.02
CA ILE A 47 9.35 -12.34 11.75
C ILE A 47 9.41 -11.49 13.02
N GLN A 48 8.91 -12.00 14.15
CA GLN A 48 8.87 -11.28 15.42
C GLN A 48 10.20 -11.23 16.18
N SER A 49 11.25 -11.90 15.68
CA SER A 49 12.54 -11.99 16.36
C SER A 49 13.19 -10.63 16.62
N ASN A 50 12.92 -10.02 17.77
CA ASN A 50 13.53 -8.79 18.27
C ASN A 50 14.94 -9.10 18.81
N TYR A 51 15.86 -9.51 17.96
CA TYR A 51 17.26 -9.60 18.40
C TYR A 51 17.80 -8.19 18.59
N VAL A 52 18.10 -7.88 19.85
CA VAL A 52 18.78 -6.68 20.37
C VAL A 52 20.12 -6.38 19.66
N ASN A 53 20.60 -7.30 18.82
CA ASN A 53 21.77 -7.13 17.95
C ASN A 53 21.38 -7.28 16.47
N GLU A 54 20.84 -6.22 15.87
CA GLU A 54 20.66 -6.13 14.40
C GLU A 54 22.00 -6.15 13.61
N THR A 55 23.12 -6.21 14.33
CA THR A 55 24.47 -6.40 13.80
C THR A 55 24.74 -7.84 13.33
N ASN A 56 23.89 -8.82 13.68
CA ASN A 56 24.04 -10.20 13.19
C ASN A 56 23.38 -10.38 11.81
N ASP A 57 24.20 -10.50 10.77
CA ASP A 57 23.78 -10.72 9.39
C ASP A 57 22.87 -11.95 9.21
N ASP A 58 23.09 -13.04 9.94
CA ASP A 58 22.30 -14.27 9.82
C ASP A 58 20.86 -14.08 10.30
N ALA A 59 20.68 -13.38 11.43
CA ALA A 59 19.35 -13.11 11.97
C ALA A 59 18.54 -12.22 11.02
N ARG A 60 19.20 -11.22 10.42
CA ARG A 60 18.61 -10.34 9.41
C ARG A 60 18.20 -11.11 8.15
N ILE A 61 19.07 -11.98 7.65
CA ILE A 61 18.79 -12.83 6.49
C ILE A 61 17.61 -13.77 6.78
N ARG A 62 17.59 -14.44 7.94
CA ARG A 62 16.48 -15.31 8.35
C ARG A 62 15.14 -14.57 8.37
N ARG A 63 15.07 -13.38 8.99
CA ARG A 63 13.86 -12.55 9.02
C ARG A 63 13.37 -12.17 7.62
N ARG A 64 14.28 -11.78 6.71
CA ARG A 64 13.93 -11.46 5.31
C ARG A 64 13.41 -12.67 4.55
N ILE A 65 14.00 -13.85 4.78
CA ILE A 65 13.54 -15.11 4.18
C ILE A 65 12.13 -15.44 4.71
N ALA A 66 11.91 -15.33 6.02
CA ALA A 66 10.60 -15.56 6.63
C ALA A 66 9.54 -14.60 6.10
N LEU A 67 9.85 -13.30 6.01
CA LEU A 67 8.95 -12.31 5.40
C LEU A 67 8.64 -12.64 3.94
N SER A 68 9.64 -13.04 3.15
CA SER A 68 9.43 -13.43 1.74
C SER A 68 8.56 -14.68 1.61
N LYS A 69 8.75 -15.67 2.48
CA LYS A 69 7.89 -16.87 2.54
C LYS A 69 6.46 -16.51 2.94
N ALA A 70 6.27 -15.64 3.93
CA ALA A 70 4.96 -15.16 4.34
C ALA A 70 4.24 -14.42 3.21
N ILE A 71 4.95 -13.52 2.50
CA ILE A 71 4.42 -12.84 1.31
C ILE A 71 4.05 -13.86 0.21
N THR A 72 4.86 -14.90 0.01
CA THR A 72 4.56 -15.97 -0.95
C THR A 72 3.30 -16.78 -0.55
N LEU A 73 2.99 -16.90 0.75
CA LEU A 73 1.76 -17.55 1.21
C LEU A 73 0.52 -16.71 0.88
N VAL A 74 0.54 -15.39 1.12
CA VAL A 74 -0.59 -14.50 0.77
C VAL A 74 -0.76 -14.38 -0.75
N GLU A 75 0.32 -14.42 -1.52
CA GLU A 75 0.29 -14.41 -3.00
C GLU A 75 -0.26 -15.70 -3.61
N SER A 76 -0.40 -16.78 -2.81
CA SER A 76 -0.75 -18.09 -3.32
C SER A 76 -2.24 -18.25 -3.65
N LYS A 77 -2.53 -18.92 -4.77
CA LYS A 77 -3.88 -19.41 -5.09
C LYS A 77 -4.27 -20.68 -4.33
N SER A 78 -3.34 -21.32 -3.64
CA SER A 78 -3.63 -22.54 -2.86
C SER A 78 -4.46 -22.19 -1.63
N HIS A 79 -5.62 -22.83 -1.48
CA HIS A 79 -6.46 -22.63 -0.30
C HIS A 79 -5.73 -22.90 1.01
N THR A 80 -4.95 -23.99 1.07
CA THR A 80 -4.14 -24.34 2.25
C THR A 80 -3.10 -23.27 2.58
N ARG A 81 -2.37 -22.76 1.58
CA ARG A 81 -1.35 -21.71 1.81
C ARG A 81 -1.99 -20.40 2.25
N ARG A 82 -3.17 -20.05 1.73
CA ARG A 82 -3.94 -18.88 2.19
C ARG A 82 -4.37 -19.03 3.65
N LEU A 83 -4.87 -20.20 4.04
CA LEU A 83 -5.22 -20.47 5.44
C LEU A 83 -4.02 -20.33 6.39
N MET A 84 -2.83 -20.77 5.96
CA MET A 84 -1.58 -20.55 6.71
C MET A 84 -1.26 -19.04 6.82
N ALA A 85 -1.44 -18.29 5.72
CA ALA A 85 -1.20 -16.86 5.69
C ALA A 85 -2.16 -16.09 6.62
N ASP A 86 -3.45 -16.42 6.59
CA ASP A 86 -4.49 -15.83 7.45
C ASP A 86 -4.15 -16.08 8.93
N THR A 87 -3.79 -17.33 9.27
CA THR A 87 -3.38 -17.71 10.63
C THR A 87 -2.15 -16.92 11.09
N LEU A 88 -1.16 -16.75 10.21
CA LEU A 88 0.06 -15.98 10.51
C LEU A 88 -0.27 -14.49 10.73
N LEU A 89 -1.04 -13.88 9.84
CA LEU A 89 -1.45 -12.48 9.90
C LEU A 89 -2.22 -12.17 11.19
N ASP A 90 -3.19 -13.01 11.55
CA ASP A 90 -3.97 -12.83 12.78
C ASP A 90 -3.10 -12.86 14.02
N ARG A 91 -2.15 -13.80 14.09
CA ARG A 91 -1.21 -13.88 15.21
C ARG A 91 -0.30 -12.66 15.29
N LEU A 92 0.28 -12.23 14.17
CA LEU A 92 1.12 -11.03 14.12
C LEU A 92 0.34 -9.78 14.56
N ARG A 93 -0.92 -9.63 14.12
CA ARG A 93 -1.79 -8.51 14.51
C ARG A 93 -2.14 -8.54 15.99
N GLN A 94 -2.44 -9.71 16.55
CA GLN A 94 -2.72 -9.87 17.98
C GLN A 94 -1.51 -9.47 18.82
N SER A 95 -0.30 -9.88 18.44
CA SER A 95 0.94 -9.47 19.10
C SER A 95 1.17 -7.96 19.02
N ALA A 96 1.02 -7.34 17.84
CA ALA A 96 1.22 -5.90 17.67
C ALA A 96 0.20 -5.03 18.42
N SER A 97 -1.04 -5.49 18.55
CA SER A 97 -2.12 -4.79 19.27
C SER A 97 -1.87 -4.71 20.78
N LEU A 98 -1.11 -5.67 21.33
CA LEU A 98 -0.73 -5.68 22.74
C LEU A 98 0.38 -4.65 23.05
N GLU A 99 1.18 -4.26 22.05
CA GLU A 99 2.29 -3.31 22.19
C GLU A 99 1.87 -1.85 21.93
N THR A 100 0.82 -1.62 21.14
CA THR A 100 0.40 -0.28 20.69
C THR A 100 -0.59 0.41 21.64
N THR A 101 -0.09 0.93 22.76
CA THR A 101 -0.86 1.73 23.72
C THR A 101 -0.92 3.25 23.42
N LYS A 102 -0.30 3.74 22.33
CA LYS A 102 -0.06 5.18 22.12
C LYS A 102 -0.66 5.85 20.87
N GLY A 103 -1.53 5.19 20.11
CA GLY A 103 -2.34 5.86 19.06
C GLY A 103 -1.59 6.44 17.84
N THR A 104 -0.27 6.37 17.78
CA THR A 104 0.55 6.78 16.62
C THR A 104 0.86 5.59 15.72
N ALA A 105 0.70 5.74 14.40
CA ALA A 105 1.11 4.72 13.44
C ALA A 105 2.63 4.58 13.43
N SER A 106 3.16 3.40 13.76
CA SER A 106 4.61 3.13 13.72
C SER A 106 5.18 3.02 12.30
N SER A 107 4.30 2.87 11.30
CA SER A 107 4.61 2.71 9.89
C SER A 107 4.00 3.82 9.02
N PHE A 108 4.59 4.07 7.85
CA PHE A 108 4.05 4.96 6.82
C PHE A 108 4.12 4.30 5.44
N ARG A 109 3.00 4.30 4.72
CA ARG A 109 2.81 3.62 3.44
C ARG A 109 2.84 4.63 2.30
N ILE A 110 3.73 4.45 1.32
CA ILE A 110 3.85 5.33 0.17
C ILE A 110 3.52 4.55 -1.10
N GLY A 111 2.50 4.98 -1.84
CA GLY A 111 2.25 4.46 -3.18
C GLY A 111 3.07 5.26 -4.19
N VAL A 112 3.72 4.59 -5.14
CA VAL A 112 4.47 5.23 -6.22
C VAL A 112 3.99 4.67 -7.55
N SER A 113 3.51 5.55 -8.43
CA SER A 113 3.19 5.20 -9.83
C SER A 113 3.80 6.22 -10.79
N GLY A 114 3.78 5.89 -12.06
CA GLY A 114 4.26 6.74 -13.14
C GLY A 114 4.42 5.94 -14.44
N PRO A 115 4.46 6.62 -15.59
CA PRO A 115 4.57 5.95 -16.88
C PRO A 115 5.83 5.08 -16.98
N PRO A 116 5.83 4.05 -17.85
CA PRO A 116 7.04 3.32 -18.19
C PRO A 116 8.17 4.28 -18.61
N GLY A 117 9.41 4.02 -18.19
CA GLY A 117 10.57 4.84 -18.57
C GLY A 117 10.76 6.17 -17.80
N VAL A 118 9.83 6.55 -16.91
CA VAL A 118 9.98 7.77 -16.06
C VAL A 118 11.15 7.68 -15.06
N GLY A 119 11.70 6.48 -14.86
CA GLY A 119 12.81 6.23 -13.93
C GLY A 119 12.39 5.85 -12.51
N LYS A 120 11.25 5.16 -12.36
CA LYS A 120 10.71 4.73 -11.05
C LYS A 120 11.70 3.93 -10.21
N SER A 121 12.24 2.83 -10.76
CA SER A 121 13.18 1.98 -10.02
C SER A 121 14.46 2.74 -9.63
N THR A 122 15.01 3.57 -10.53
CA THR A 122 16.17 4.44 -10.20
C THR A 122 15.82 5.44 -9.10
N PHE A 123 14.63 6.02 -9.16
CA PHE A 123 14.13 6.92 -8.12
C PHE A 123 13.99 6.19 -6.77
N LEU A 124 13.39 5.00 -6.74
CA LEU A 124 13.22 4.23 -5.51
C LEU A 124 14.55 3.80 -4.89
N ASP A 125 15.52 3.40 -5.71
CA ASP A 125 16.88 3.09 -5.26
C ASP A 125 17.52 4.31 -4.56
N ALA A 126 17.56 5.46 -5.24
CA ALA A 126 18.15 6.69 -4.72
C ALA A 126 17.39 7.24 -3.49
N PHE A 127 16.05 7.22 -3.54
CA PHE A 127 15.18 7.68 -2.45
C PHE A 127 15.35 6.82 -1.20
N GLY A 128 15.34 5.49 -1.35
CA GLY A 128 15.54 4.55 -0.24
C GLY A 128 16.92 4.67 0.38
N GLN A 129 17.98 4.81 -0.44
CA GLN A 129 19.35 5.03 0.05
C GLN A 129 19.47 6.32 0.85
N TYR A 130 18.94 7.42 0.33
CA TYR A 130 18.93 8.71 1.03
C TYR A 130 18.24 8.61 2.39
N ILE A 131 17.06 7.99 2.45
CA ILE A 131 16.32 7.82 3.71
C ILE A 131 17.13 7.05 4.73
N LEU A 132 17.77 5.96 4.30
CA LEU A 132 18.53 5.09 5.19
C LEU A 132 19.82 5.79 5.65
N SER A 133 20.47 6.57 4.79
CA SER A 133 21.68 7.33 5.17
C SER A 133 21.42 8.40 6.23
N LEU A 134 20.21 8.98 6.28
CA LEU A 134 19.83 9.96 7.32
C LEU A 134 19.96 9.44 8.76
N LYS A 135 19.98 8.12 8.94
CA LYS A 135 20.14 7.44 10.23
C LYS A 135 21.60 7.12 10.58
N ASP A 136 22.47 7.01 9.59
CA ASP A 136 23.88 6.65 9.78
C ASP A 136 24.73 7.87 10.19
N ASP A 137 24.27 9.08 9.85
CA ASP A 137 24.92 10.33 10.23
C ASP A 137 24.51 10.81 11.63
N ASN A 138 25.36 10.56 12.64
CA ASN A 138 25.16 11.04 14.02
C ASN A 138 25.14 12.58 14.12
N ASP A 139 25.85 13.30 13.25
CA ASP A 139 25.86 14.77 13.21
C ASP A 139 24.61 15.34 12.52
N THR A 140 24.11 14.68 11.48
CA THR A 140 22.87 15.08 10.79
C THR A 140 21.67 14.88 11.71
N ALA A 141 21.66 13.88 12.60
CA ALA A 141 20.63 13.72 13.64
C ALA A 141 20.51 14.93 14.59
N SER A 142 21.60 15.67 14.84
CA SER A 142 21.60 16.87 15.70
C SER A 142 21.09 18.13 14.97
N SER A 143 21.29 18.24 13.66
CA SER A 143 20.70 19.31 12.81
C SER A 143 19.28 18.97 12.33
N LEU A 144 18.90 17.69 12.33
CA LEU A 144 17.55 17.17 12.11
C LEU A 144 16.66 17.19 13.35
N GLY A 145 17.04 17.87 14.44
CA GLY A 145 16.32 17.94 15.72
C GLY A 145 14.84 18.36 15.68
N ASN A 146 14.24 18.55 14.49
CA ASN A 146 12.83 18.81 14.23
C ASN A 146 12.11 17.81 13.28
N LYS A 147 12.77 16.80 12.70
CA LYS A 147 12.07 15.81 11.85
C LYS A 147 11.41 14.74 12.73
N SER A 148 10.08 14.80 12.85
CA SER A 148 9.27 13.91 13.68
C SER A 148 9.29 12.43 13.25
N PHE A 149 9.81 12.11 12.06
CA PHE A 149 9.82 10.76 11.52
C PHE A 149 11.02 10.51 10.59
N ILE A 150 11.87 9.55 10.97
CA ILE A 150 12.93 8.99 10.13
C ILE A 150 12.79 7.47 10.25
N PRO A 151 12.42 6.74 9.19
CA PRO A 151 12.23 5.31 9.26
C PRO A 151 13.59 4.61 9.48
N ASP A 152 13.60 3.60 10.33
CA ASP A 152 14.79 2.77 10.54
C ASP A 152 14.98 1.78 9.40
N LYS A 153 13.87 1.19 8.95
CA LYS A 153 13.80 0.19 7.88
C LYS A 153 12.80 0.56 6.80
N VAL A 154 13.16 0.26 5.55
CA VAL A 154 12.37 0.55 4.35
C VAL A 154 12.04 -0.74 3.59
N ALA A 155 10.78 -1.00 3.32
CA ALA A 155 10.34 -2.05 2.41
C ALA A 155 9.90 -1.45 1.08
N VAL A 156 10.20 -2.11 -0.04
CA VAL A 156 9.75 -1.76 -1.39
C VAL A 156 9.11 -2.99 -2.02
N LEU A 157 7.80 -2.90 -2.26
CA LEU A 157 7.01 -3.93 -2.94
C LEU A 157 6.77 -3.48 -4.38
N CYS A 158 7.34 -4.20 -5.35
CA CYS A 158 7.20 -3.86 -6.77
C CYS A 158 6.09 -4.72 -7.37
N ILE A 159 4.99 -4.09 -7.79
CA ILE A 159 3.77 -4.79 -8.22
C ILE A 159 3.51 -4.48 -9.67
N ASP A 160 3.70 -5.49 -10.52
CA ASP A 160 3.44 -5.40 -11.95
C ASP A 160 2.18 -6.19 -12.34
N PRO A 161 1.02 -5.54 -12.54
CA PRO A 161 -0.22 -6.21 -12.96
C PRO A 161 -0.14 -6.76 -14.40
N SER A 162 0.80 -6.29 -15.24
CA SER A 162 0.91 -6.67 -16.66
C SER A 162 1.65 -7.99 -16.91
N SER A 163 2.26 -8.58 -15.88
CA SER A 163 3.14 -9.75 -16.01
C SER A 163 2.45 -11.08 -16.38
N ARG A 164 1.15 -11.05 -16.72
CA ARG A 164 0.35 -12.19 -17.20
C ARG A 164 0.96 -12.89 -18.41
N VAL A 165 1.70 -12.17 -19.26
CA VAL A 165 2.35 -12.71 -20.48
C VAL A 165 3.76 -13.26 -20.20
N THR A 166 4.46 -12.74 -19.19
CA THR A 166 5.88 -13.05 -18.95
C THR A 166 6.15 -13.91 -17.72
N GLY A 167 5.13 -14.24 -16.92
CA GLY A 167 5.27 -15.09 -15.73
C GLY A 167 5.87 -14.37 -14.51
N GLY A 168 5.87 -13.04 -14.50
CA GLY A 168 6.46 -12.22 -13.45
C GLY A 168 7.94 -11.92 -13.71
N SER A 169 8.31 -10.64 -13.67
CA SER A 169 9.73 -10.22 -13.66
C SER A 169 10.32 -10.44 -12.27
N ILE A 170 10.60 -11.70 -11.92
CA ILE A 170 11.15 -12.07 -10.60
C ILE A 170 12.52 -11.40 -10.34
N LEU A 171 13.28 -11.09 -11.40
CA LEU A 171 14.66 -10.59 -11.31
C LEU A 171 14.82 -9.14 -11.76
N GLY A 172 13.98 -8.62 -12.68
CA GLY A 172 14.23 -7.35 -13.36
C GLY A 172 14.15 -6.12 -12.46
N ASP A 173 13.28 -6.12 -11.44
CA ASP A 173 13.16 -4.97 -10.54
C ASP A 173 14.26 -4.96 -9.47
N LYS A 174 14.69 -6.14 -9.01
CA LYS A 174 15.79 -6.29 -8.05
C LYS A 174 17.15 -5.93 -8.66
N THR A 175 17.38 -6.19 -9.95
CA THR A 175 18.60 -5.78 -10.64
C THR A 175 18.63 -4.28 -10.97
N ARG A 176 17.47 -3.63 -11.09
CA ARG A 176 17.36 -2.18 -11.31
C ARG A 176 17.55 -1.36 -10.02
N MET A 177 17.22 -1.92 -8.86
CA MET A 177 17.46 -1.33 -7.54
C MET A 177 18.61 -2.06 -6.83
N SER A 178 19.79 -2.09 -7.47
CA SER A 178 20.91 -2.89 -7.00
C SER A 178 21.37 -2.45 -5.61
N ASN A 179 21.53 -1.15 -5.37
CA ASN A 179 22.09 -0.67 -4.10
C ASN A 179 21.14 -0.93 -2.94
N LEU A 180 19.87 -0.53 -3.09
CA LEU A 180 18.85 -0.68 -2.06
C LEU A 180 18.56 -2.16 -1.76
N SER A 181 18.61 -3.03 -2.76
CA SER A 181 18.39 -4.48 -2.56
C SER A 181 19.41 -5.15 -1.65
N TYR A 182 20.65 -4.64 -1.60
CA TYR A 182 21.70 -5.14 -0.71
C TYR A 182 21.74 -4.44 0.65
N HIS A 183 21.11 -3.27 0.80
CA HIS A 183 21.18 -2.49 2.03
C HIS A 183 20.59 -3.26 3.23
N PRO A 184 21.30 -3.41 4.37
CA PRO A 184 20.86 -4.14 5.58
C PRO A 184 19.47 -3.76 6.13
N ARG A 185 19.11 -2.50 6.06
CA ARG A 185 17.83 -1.99 6.57
C ARG A 185 16.73 -1.91 5.50
N ALA A 186 16.98 -2.43 4.30
CA ALA A 186 16.02 -2.41 3.20
C ALA A 186 15.50 -3.81 2.83
N TYR A 187 14.26 -3.91 2.36
CA TYR A 187 13.68 -5.12 1.81
C TYR A 187 13.00 -4.83 0.48
N VAL A 188 13.53 -5.39 -0.60
CA VAL A 188 12.97 -5.23 -1.94
C VAL A 188 12.37 -6.55 -2.39
N ARG A 189 11.06 -6.54 -2.67
CA ARG A 189 10.30 -7.71 -3.12
C ARG A 189 9.63 -7.41 -4.47
N PRO A 190 10.13 -8.01 -5.56
CA PRO A 190 9.38 -8.14 -6.79
C PRO A 190 8.19 -9.06 -6.53
N SER A 191 6.98 -8.60 -6.83
CA SER A 191 5.75 -9.37 -6.66
C SER A 191 5.19 -9.76 -8.04
N PRO A 192 4.86 -11.04 -8.27
CA PRO A 192 4.18 -11.45 -9.49
C PRO A 192 2.74 -10.92 -9.52
N SER A 193 2.17 -10.65 -10.69
CA SER A 193 0.71 -10.41 -10.78
C SER A 193 -0.04 -11.71 -10.44
N SER A 194 -0.88 -11.72 -9.40
CA SER A 194 -1.94 -12.73 -9.36
C SER A 194 -2.92 -12.40 -10.49
N GLY A 195 -3.22 -13.37 -11.36
CA GLY A 195 -3.99 -13.17 -12.58
C GLY A 195 -5.48 -12.78 -12.43
N THR A 196 -5.85 -11.94 -11.47
CA THR A 196 -7.12 -11.20 -11.45
C THR A 196 -7.04 -10.07 -12.47
N LEU A 197 -8.06 -9.97 -13.32
CA LEU A 197 -8.10 -9.01 -14.42
C LEU A 197 -8.49 -7.63 -13.85
N GLY A 198 -7.54 -6.71 -13.81
CA GLY A 198 -7.75 -5.32 -13.41
C GLY A 198 -7.53 -5.07 -11.91
N GLY A 199 -6.46 -4.33 -11.59
CA GLY A 199 -6.19 -3.85 -10.24
C GLY A 199 -4.96 -4.47 -9.56
N LEU A 200 -4.61 -3.93 -8.40
CA LEU A 200 -3.71 -4.58 -7.45
C LEU A 200 -4.42 -5.80 -6.87
N GLY A 201 -3.78 -6.96 -6.90
CA GLY A 201 -4.40 -8.16 -6.33
C GLY A 201 -4.60 -8.02 -4.81
N ALA A 202 -5.65 -8.66 -4.29
CA ALA A 202 -6.01 -8.64 -2.87
C ALA A 202 -4.82 -8.79 -1.91
N TYR A 203 -3.92 -9.71 -2.23
CA TYR A 203 -2.71 -9.99 -1.45
C TYR A 203 -1.77 -8.78 -1.24
N THR A 204 -1.87 -7.73 -2.06
CA THR A 204 -1.03 -6.52 -1.94
C THR A 204 -1.18 -5.88 -0.57
N PHE A 205 -2.42 -5.73 -0.10
CA PHE A 205 -2.71 -5.09 1.18
C PHE A 205 -2.18 -5.93 2.37
N ASP A 206 -2.24 -7.26 2.24
CA ASP A 206 -1.69 -8.17 3.24
C ASP A 206 -0.16 -8.21 3.20
N ALA A 207 0.47 -8.14 2.02
CA ALA A 207 1.92 -8.03 1.88
C ALA A 207 2.45 -6.73 2.51
N VAL A 208 1.76 -5.60 2.31
CA VAL A 208 2.06 -4.34 3.02
C VAL A 208 1.93 -4.54 4.52
N SER A 209 0.83 -5.15 4.97
CA SER A 209 0.61 -5.43 6.40
C SER A 209 1.73 -6.31 7.00
N LEU A 210 2.20 -7.33 6.27
CA LEU A 210 3.32 -8.18 6.70
C LEU A 210 4.61 -7.38 6.86
N CYS A 211 4.92 -6.47 5.94
CA CYS A 211 6.09 -5.59 6.08
C CYS A 211 5.99 -4.71 7.34
N GLU A 212 4.82 -4.12 7.61
CA GLU A 212 4.62 -3.32 8.81
C GLU A 212 4.78 -4.14 10.09
N LEU A 213 4.15 -5.32 10.14
CA LEU A 213 4.22 -6.26 11.26
C LEU A 213 5.63 -6.85 11.45
N ALA A 214 6.45 -6.87 10.40
CA ALA A 214 7.86 -7.23 10.45
C ALA A 214 8.79 -6.07 10.88
N GLY A 215 8.22 -4.91 11.22
CA GLY A 215 8.96 -3.76 11.75
C GLY A 215 9.52 -2.80 10.70
N TYR A 216 9.03 -2.82 9.46
CA TYR A 216 9.39 -1.82 8.46
C TYR A 216 8.59 -0.53 8.70
N ASN A 217 9.28 0.55 9.05
CA ASN A 217 8.65 1.83 9.39
C ASN A 217 8.18 2.58 8.14
N MET A 218 8.76 2.32 6.98
CA MET A 218 8.28 2.84 5.72
C MET A 218 8.10 1.69 4.73
N THR A 219 6.92 1.58 4.15
CA THR A 219 6.63 0.61 3.08
C THR A 219 6.25 1.37 1.82
N VAL A 220 7.03 1.20 0.77
CA VAL A 220 6.79 1.77 -0.55
C VAL A 220 6.18 0.70 -1.44
N ILE A 221 5.09 1.03 -2.11
CA ILE A 221 4.38 0.18 -3.05
C ILE A 221 4.53 0.79 -4.44
N GLU A 222 5.31 0.16 -5.31
CA GLU A 222 5.47 0.56 -6.71
C GLU A 222 4.46 -0.19 -7.59
N THR A 223 3.82 0.52 -8.52
CA THR A 223 3.09 -0.11 -9.63
C THR A 223 3.61 0.30 -11.00
N VAL A 224 3.57 -0.63 -11.96
CA VAL A 224 3.86 -0.36 -13.37
C VAL A 224 2.62 0.32 -13.96
N GLY A 225 2.61 1.66 -13.98
CA GLY A 225 1.45 2.52 -14.28
C GLY A 225 0.84 2.39 -15.69
N VAL A 226 0.18 1.27 -15.94
CA VAL A 226 -0.61 0.96 -17.13
C VAL A 226 -1.98 0.38 -16.71
N GLY A 227 -2.91 1.22 -16.23
CA GLY A 227 -4.30 0.78 -16.05
C GLY A 227 -5.09 1.50 -14.96
N GLN A 228 -5.94 0.72 -14.27
CA GLN A 228 -6.76 1.15 -13.12
C GLN A 228 -6.08 0.84 -11.77
N SER A 229 -4.82 0.40 -11.78
CA SER A 229 -4.10 -0.01 -10.56
C SER A 229 -3.74 1.17 -9.65
N GLU A 230 -3.68 2.40 -10.18
CA GLU A 230 -3.33 3.60 -9.43
C GLU A 230 -4.41 4.03 -8.44
N VAL A 231 -5.68 3.89 -8.82
CA VAL A 231 -6.80 4.19 -7.91
C VAL A 231 -6.79 3.21 -6.75
N GLU A 232 -6.55 1.92 -7.02
CA GLU A 232 -6.43 0.92 -5.96
C GLU A 232 -5.14 1.07 -5.13
N LEU A 233 -4.07 1.58 -5.72
CA LEU A 233 -2.84 1.92 -5.00
C LEU A 233 -3.10 3.00 -3.96
N ALA A 234 -3.93 4.00 -4.28
CA ALA A 234 -4.35 5.02 -3.32
C ALA A 234 -5.14 4.42 -2.13
N GLU A 235 -5.83 3.29 -2.34
CA GLU A 235 -6.50 2.52 -1.27
C GLU A 235 -5.54 1.61 -0.47
N CYS A 236 -4.27 1.52 -0.86
CA CYS A 236 -3.22 0.75 -0.18
C CYS A 236 -2.19 1.60 0.57
N CYS A 237 -2.16 2.92 0.36
CA CYS A 237 -1.11 3.80 0.89
C CYS A 237 -1.65 4.99 1.67
N ASP A 238 -0.80 5.56 2.53
CA ASP A 238 -1.12 6.77 3.28
C ASP A 238 -0.93 8.02 2.42
N LEU A 239 0.09 8.01 1.56
CA LEU A 239 0.44 9.07 0.63
C LEU A 239 0.74 8.48 -0.76
N PHE A 240 0.14 9.06 -1.80
CA PHE A 240 0.35 8.64 -3.19
C PHE A 240 1.24 9.64 -3.95
N LEU A 241 2.41 9.16 -4.40
CA LEU A 241 3.37 9.86 -5.25
C LEU A 241 3.15 9.48 -6.72
N LEU A 242 2.95 10.50 -7.57
CA LEU A 242 2.91 10.33 -9.02
C LEU A 242 4.19 10.87 -9.66
N LEU A 243 5.01 9.97 -10.22
CA LEU A 243 6.19 10.32 -11.00
C LEU A 243 5.79 10.69 -12.43
N LEU A 244 6.31 11.82 -12.91
CA LEU A 244 6.06 12.39 -14.23
C LEU A 244 7.37 12.54 -15.01
N ALA A 245 7.31 12.31 -16.31
CA ALA A 245 8.44 12.52 -17.20
C ALA A 245 8.47 13.97 -17.72
N PRO A 246 9.66 14.57 -17.95
CA PRO A 246 9.77 15.86 -18.61
C PRO A 246 9.14 15.81 -20.00
N GLY A 247 8.39 16.84 -20.36
CA GLY A 247 7.76 16.96 -21.68
C GLY A 247 6.47 16.16 -21.85
N GLY A 248 6.02 15.42 -20.84
CA GLY A 248 4.75 14.68 -20.85
C GLY A 248 3.49 15.56 -20.72
N GLY A 249 3.50 16.78 -21.25
CA GLY A 249 2.46 17.80 -21.05
C GLY A 249 1.06 17.41 -21.59
N ASP A 250 0.99 16.55 -22.60
CA ASP A 250 -0.28 16.02 -23.14
C ASP A 250 -0.96 15.00 -22.20
N GLU A 251 -0.27 14.50 -21.18
CA GLU A 251 -0.85 13.52 -20.24
C GLU A 251 -1.95 14.10 -19.34
N LEU A 252 -2.05 15.44 -19.26
CA LEU A 252 -3.07 16.16 -18.49
C LEU A 252 -4.45 16.18 -19.17
N GLN A 253 -4.51 16.05 -20.50
CA GLN A 253 -5.76 16.01 -21.27
C GLN A 253 -6.26 14.59 -21.58
N GLY A 254 -5.47 13.55 -21.31
CA GLY A 254 -5.74 12.15 -21.67
C GLY A 254 -6.26 11.24 -20.55
N SER A 255 -5.98 9.94 -20.70
CA SER A 255 -6.41 8.78 -19.88
C SER A 255 -6.02 8.79 -18.39
N LYS A 256 -5.36 9.85 -17.90
CA LYS A 256 -4.82 9.97 -16.54
C LYS A 256 -5.44 11.08 -15.70
N LYS A 257 -6.48 11.78 -16.18
CA LYS A 257 -7.20 12.80 -15.39
C LYS A 257 -7.59 12.27 -13.99
N GLY A 258 -8.11 11.04 -13.91
CA GLY A 258 -8.47 10.42 -12.63
C GLY A 258 -7.27 10.05 -11.72
N ILE A 259 -6.08 9.80 -12.29
CA ILE A 259 -4.88 9.42 -11.53
C ILE A 259 -4.28 10.65 -10.84
N VAL A 260 -4.23 11.78 -11.55
CA VAL A 260 -3.74 13.04 -10.99
C VAL A 260 -4.66 13.55 -9.88
N GLU A 261 -5.98 13.29 -9.99
CA GLU A 261 -6.95 13.65 -8.96
C GLU A 261 -6.73 12.91 -7.62
N VAL A 262 -6.24 11.67 -7.66
CA VAL A 262 -5.94 10.86 -6.45
C VAL A 262 -4.51 11.05 -5.93
N ALA A 263 -3.62 11.71 -6.68
CA ALA A 263 -2.25 11.96 -6.24
C ALA A 263 -2.19 12.99 -5.10
N ASP A 264 -1.36 12.69 -4.10
CA ASP A 264 -1.06 13.62 -3.01
C ASP A 264 0.12 14.52 -3.38
N VAL A 265 1.14 13.98 -4.05
CA VAL A 265 2.32 14.74 -4.54
C VAL A 265 2.64 14.32 -5.97
N LEU A 266 2.99 15.30 -6.80
CA LEU A 266 3.50 15.08 -8.14
C LEU A 266 5.01 15.33 -8.15
N VAL A 267 5.76 14.48 -8.83
CA VAL A 267 7.21 14.59 -8.93
C VAL A 267 7.63 14.48 -10.38
N VAL A 268 8.15 15.55 -10.95
CA VAL A 268 8.75 15.54 -12.29
C VAL A 268 10.20 15.06 -12.14
N ASN A 269 10.45 13.82 -12.54
CA ASN A 269 11.77 13.20 -12.45
C ASN A 269 12.65 13.61 -13.65
N LYS A 270 13.95 13.24 -13.63
CA LYS A 270 14.95 13.58 -14.66
C LYS A 270 15.11 15.09 -14.86
N ALA A 271 14.98 15.87 -13.78
CA ALA A 271 15.25 17.29 -13.77
C ALA A 271 16.77 17.57 -13.70
N ASP A 272 17.52 17.08 -14.67
CA ASP A 272 18.97 17.21 -14.78
C ASP A 272 19.43 17.26 -16.25
N GLY A 273 20.60 17.85 -16.47
CA GLY A 273 21.22 17.98 -17.79
C GLY A 273 20.29 18.65 -18.82
N ASP A 274 20.24 18.10 -20.02
CA ASP A 274 19.45 18.65 -21.14
C ASP A 274 17.93 18.64 -20.89
N LEU A 275 17.46 17.84 -19.93
CA LEU A 275 16.04 17.74 -19.59
C LEU A 275 15.61 18.70 -18.49
N GLU A 276 16.53 19.42 -17.83
CA GLU A 276 16.20 20.28 -16.69
C GLU A 276 15.19 21.39 -17.06
N ALA A 277 15.43 22.10 -18.16
CA ALA A 277 14.55 23.18 -18.62
C ALA A 277 13.14 22.63 -18.96
N THR A 278 13.09 21.49 -19.63
CA THR A 278 11.83 20.80 -19.98
C THR A 278 11.10 20.34 -18.73
N ALA A 279 11.81 19.79 -17.74
CA ALA A 279 11.24 19.35 -16.46
C ALA A 279 10.62 20.52 -15.70
N ARG A 280 11.32 21.67 -15.63
CA ARG A 280 10.82 22.91 -15.01
C ARG A 280 9.55 23.42 -15.70
N LYS A 281 9.51 23.38 -17.04
CA LYS A 281 8.32 23.74 -17.81
C LYS A 281 7.14 22.83 -17.48
N THR A 282 7.35 21.51 -17.53
CA THR A 282 6.32 20.52 -17.18
C THR A 282 5.82 20.72 -15.74
N ALA A 283 6.71 20.92 -14.77
CA ALA A 283 6.29 21.18 -13.39
C ALA A 283 5.42 22.45 -13.28
N SER A 284 5.74 23.52 -14.02
CA SER A 284 4.93 24.75 -14.07
C SER A 284 3.54 24.51 -14.66
N GLU A 285 3.43 23.72 -15.73
CA GLU A 285 2.17 23.34 -16.36
C GLU A 285 1.27 22.54 -15.39
N TYR A 286 1.84 21.53 -14.72
CA TYR A 286 1.10 20.77 -13.71
C TYR A 286 0.69 21.62 -12.52
N LYS A 287 1.55 22.52 -12.01
CA LYS A 287 1.18 23.45 -10.92
C LYS A 287 -0.03 24.29 -11.29
N LYS A 288 -0.06 24.86 -12.50
CA LYS A 288 -1.18 25.65 -13.00
C LYS A 288 -2.46 24.81 -13.11
N ALA A 289 -2.36 23.61 -13.68
CA ALA A 289 -3.50 22.72 -13.81
C ALA A 289 -4.06 22.26 -12.45
N MET A 290 -3.19 21.97 -11.48
CA MET A 290 -3.60 21.55 -10.14
C MET A 290 -4.29 22.66 -9.36
N GLY A 291 -3.92 23.93 -9.59
CA GLY A 291 -4.62 25.09 -9.03
C GLY A 291 -6.08 25.21 -9.49
N LEU A 292 -6.46 24.57 -10.60
CA LEU A 292 -7.84 24.53 -11.10
C LEU A 292 -8.68 23.41 -10.46
N LEU A 293 -8.03 22.40 -9.86
CA LEU A 293 -8.73 21.31 -9.18
C LEU A 293 -9.22 21.78 -7.80
N ARG A 294 -10.49 21.54 -7.50
CA ARG A 294 -11.04 21.82 -6.16
C ARG A 294 -10.66 20.69 -5.21
N LYS A 295 -9.71 20.93 -4.31
CA LYS A 295 -9.48 20.06 -3.14
C LYS A 295 -10.35 20.53 -1.95
N PRO A 296 -10.71 19.63 -1.01
CA PRO A 296 -11.48 19.99 0.18
C PRO A 296 -10.80 21.08 1.00
N VAL A 297 -11.59 21.91 1.68
CA VAL A 297 -11.08 22.93 2.61
C VAL A 297 -10.23 22.27 3.70
N GLY A 298 -9.02 22.76 3.93
CA GLY A 298 -8.10 22.21 4.94
C GLY A 298 -7.27 21.01 4.47
N TRP A 299 -7.30 20.67 3.18
CA TRP A 299 -6.37 19.68 2.59
C TRP A 299 -4.91 20.13 2.77
N TRP A 300 -3.97 19.19 2.86
CA TRP A 300 -2.62 19.42 3.41
C TRP A 300 -1.73 20.44 2.68
N GLY A 301 -2.07 20.80 1.45
CA GLY A 301 -1.49 21.93 0.72
C GLY A 301 -2.12 23.29 1.04
N SER A 302 -2.92 23.42 2.10
CA SER A 302 -3.53 24.68 2.51
C SER A 302 -2.54 25.53 3.31
N ASP A 303 -2.36 26.77 2.88
CA ASP A 303 -1.70 27.80 3.69
C ASP A 303 -2.64 28.19 4.84
N LYS A 304 -2.40 27.62 6.02
CA LYS A 304 -2.94 28.17 7.26
C LYS A 304 -1.74 28.60 8.08
N ASP A 305 -1.62 29.92 8.26
CA ASP A 305 -0.72 30.57 9.21
C ASP A 305 -0.81 29.87 10.58
N ASP A 306 0.08 28.91 10.80
CA ASP A 306 1.07 28.89 11.88
C ASP A 306 1.86 27.56 11.81
N ASN A 307 3.14 27.66 11.41
CA ASN A 307 4.18 26.63 11.35
C ASN A 307 4.17 25.59 10.20
N LYS A 308 4.53 26.13 9.02
CA LYS A 308 5.44 25.56 7.99
C LYS A 308 5.06 24.18 7.42
N CYS A 309 4.18 24.22 6.42
CA CYS A 309 4.23 23.41 5.21
C CYS A 309 4.09 24.36 4.02
N VAL A 310 5.15 25.11 3.68
CA VAL A 310 5.10 26.08 2.58
C VAL A 310 6.40 26.04 1.80
N VAL A 311 6.39 25.34 0.65
CA VAL A 311 7.29 25.70 -0.46
C VAL A 311 6.58 26.82 -1.22
N GLN A 312 6.70 28.02 -0.65
CA GLN A 312 6.33 29.35 -1.17
C GLN A 312 4.94 29.54 -1.83
N SER A 313 3.99 30.16 -1.11
CA SER A 313 3.26 31.33 -1.63
C SER A 313 2.44 32.01 -0.53
N LYS A 314 2.71 33.31 -0.28
CA LYS A 314 1.88 34.22 0.50
C LYS A 314 0.75 34.76 -0.39
N SER A 315 -0.38 34.06 -0.46
CA SER A 315 -1.68 34.67 -0.76
C SER A 315 -2.76 33.60 -0.68
N THR A 316 -3.97 34.04 -0.35
CA THR A 316 -5.24 33.33 -0.17
C THR A 316 -5.73 32.48 -1.37
N GLN A 317 -4.88 31.62 -1.94
CA GLN A 317 -5.12 30.94 -3.22
C GLN A 317 -5.04 29.41 -3.10
N HIS A 318 -6.12 28.78 -3.55
CA HIS A 318 -6.28 27.40 -4.04
C HIS A 318 -5.28 26.33 -3.57
N VAL A 319 -5.82 25.39 -2.79
CA VAL A 319 -5.14 24.23 -2.22
C VAL A 319 -4.87 23.18 -3.31
N ALA A 320 -3.61 23.02 -3.71
CA ALA A 320 -3.21 22.12 -4.80
C ALA A 320 -2.09 21.16 -4.35
N PRO A 321 -2.03 19.93 -4.90
CA PRO A 321 -0.90 19.04 -4.71
C PRO A 321 0.44 19.67 -5.06
N PRO A 322 1.47 19.55 -4.20
CA PRO A 322 2.79 20.05 -4.54
C PRO A 322 3.36 19.29 -5.74
N VAL A 323 4.02 20.05 -6.62
CA VAL A 323 4.73 19.53 -7.79
C VAL A 323 6.20 19.83 -7.60
N LEU A 324 7.01 18.79 -7.44
CA LEU A 324 8.43 18.87 -7.15
C LEU A 324 9.26 18.41 -8.34
N LEU A 325 10.50 18.89 -8.41
CA LEU A 325 11.49 18.47 -9.40
C LEU A 325 12.47 17.54 -8.71
N VAL A 326 12.75 16.39 -9.32
CA VAL A 326 13.72 15.42 -8.81
C VAL A 326 14.62 14.95 -9.93
N SER A 327 15.88 14.68 -9.60
CA SER A 327 16.78 13.89 -10.42
C SER A 327 17.21 12.66 -9.62
N ALA A 328 16.60 11.51 -9.93
CA ALA A 328 17.02 10.24 -9.33
C ALA A 328 18.49 9.90 -9.59
N LYS A 329 19.05 10.40 -10.71
CA LYS A 329 20.44 10.17 -11.10
C LYS A 329 21.44 10.93 -10.23
N THR A 330 21.13 12.19 -9.91
CA THR A 330 22.04 13.07 -9.16
C THR A 330 21.70 13.18 -7.68
N GLY A 331 20.49 12.75 -7.28
CA GLY A 331 19.95 12.92 -5.94
C GLY A 331 19.28 14.29 -5.70
N ALA A 332 19.37 15.23 -6.65
CA ALA A 332 18.76 16.55 -6.50
C ALA A 332 17.24 16.46 -6.31
N GLY A 333 16.69 17.23 -5.35
CA GLY A 333 15.25 17.27 -5.05
C GLY A 333 14.76 16.13 -4.14
N ILE A 334 15.55 15.08 -3.90
CA ILE A 334 15.19 13.97 -3.01
C ILE A 334 15.04 14.44 -1.54
N PRO A 335 15.97 15.23 -0.97
CA PRO A 335 15.81 15.78 0.38
C PRO A 335 14.51 16.58 0.56
N GLU A 336 14.20 17.45 -0.39
CA GLU A 336 13.01 18.32 -0.37
C GLU A 336 11.71 17.50 -0.51
N LEU A 337 11.74 16.44 -1.33
CA LEU A 337 10.63 15.50 -1.42
C LEU A 337 10.41 14.75 -0.10
N PHE A 338 11.48 14.29 0.55
CA PHE A 338 11.37 13.62 1.84
C PHE A 338 10.80 14.56 2.92
N ASP A 339 11.24 15.82 2.95
CA ASP A 339 10.68 16.84 3.85
C ASP A 339 9.19 17.09 3.61
N THR A 340 8.77 17.07 2.34
CA THR A 340 7.36 17.16 1.95
C THR A 340 6.55 15.96 2.46
N ILE A 341 7.11 14.75 2.40
CA ILE A 341 6.47 13.53 2.91
C ILE A 341 6.35 13.56 4.43
N VAL A 342 7.40 13.97 5.15
CA VAL A 342 7.38 14.13 6.61
C VAL A 342 6.32 15.17 7.03
N SER A 343 6.24 16.26 6.28
CA SER A 343 5.25 17.33 6.44
C SER A 343 3.82 16.83 6.26
N TYR A 344 3.55 16.10 5.18
CA TYR A 344 2.24 15.46 4.97
C TYR A 344 1.89 14.50 6.10
N ARG A 345 2.83 13.65 6.51
CA ARG A 345 2.61 12.69 7.59
C ARG A 345 2.20 13.42 8.87
N LYS A 346 2.92 14.47 9.24
CA LYS A 346 2.61 15.30 10.41
C LYS A 346 1.20 15.89 10.32
N TYR A 347 0.83 16.48 9.18
CA TYR A 347 -0.53 16.96 8.94
C TYR A 347 -1.56 15.84 9.11
N ALA A 348 -1.33 14.67 8.50
CA ALA A 348 -2.28 13.57 8.47
C ALA A 348 -2.47 12.94 9.86
N GLU A 349 -1.42 12.89 10.68
CA GLU A 349 -1.48 12.45 12.07
C GLU A 349 -2.21 13.47 12.95
N GLN A 350 -1.84 14.76 12.87
CA GLN A 350 -2.41 15.82 13.72
C GLN A 350 -3.88 16.09 13.43
N SER A 351 -4.30 15.99 12.16
CA SER A 351 -5.71 16.13 11.76
C SER A 351 -6.56 14.89 12.04
N GLY A 352 -5.95 13.75 12.43
CA GLY A 352 -6.61 12.45 12.50
C GLY A 352 -6.95 11.83 11.14
N TYR A 353 -6.63 12.51 10.03
CA TYR A 353 -6.90 12.06 8.67
C TYR A 353 -6.26 10.71 8.37
N LEU A 354 -5.03 10.47 8.85
CA LEU A 354 -4.29 9.22 8.61
C LEU A 354 -5.06 7.99 9.11
N MET A 355 -5.54 8.05 10.35
CA MET A 355 -6.27 6.94 10.96
C MET A 355 -7.63 6.73 10.30
N GLU A 356 -8.32 7.80 9.93
CA GLU A 356 -9.59 7.68 9.21
C GLU A 356 -9.42 7.12 7.80
N LYS A 357 -8.36 7.55 7.08
CA LYS A 357 -7.99 7.00 5.77
C LYS A 357 -7.73 5.49 5.88
N ARG A 358 -6.89 5.05 6.83
CA ARG A 358 -6.62 3.62 7.05
C ARG A 358 -7.87 2.83 7.43
N ARG A 359 -8.78 3.37 8.23
CA ARG A 359 -10.07 2.70 8.54
C ARG A 359 -10.95 2.51 7.30
N LYS A 360 -11.02 3.53 6.44
CA LYS A 360 -11.74 3.44 5.15
C LYS A 360 -11.12 2.39 4.24
N GLN A 361 -9.78 2.40 4.12
CA GLN A 361 -9.03 1.40 3.36
C GLN A 361 -9.27 -0.01 3.89
N ASN A 362 -9.23 -0.23 5.20
CA ASN A 362 -9.53 -1.55 5.79
C ASN A 362 -10.93 -2.05 5.40
N ARG A 363 -11.95 -1.16 5.41
CA ARG A 363 -13.31 -1.52 4.96
C ARG A 363 -13.34 -1.80 3.46
N TYR A 364 -12.63 -1.01 2.65
CA TYR A 364 -12.51 -1.23 1.21
C TYR A 364 -11.95 -2.63 0.91
N TRP A 365 -10.82 -2.99 1.54
CA TRP A 365 -10.17 -4.28 1.34
C TRP A 365 -11.02 -5.45 1.85
N MET A 366 -11.71 -5.30 2.99
CA MET A 366 -12.66 -6.31 3.47
C MET A 366 -13.74 -6.62 2.41
N TRP A 367 -14.37 -5.58 1.84
CA TRP A 367 -15.39 -5.76 0.81
C TRP A 367 -14.82 -6.27 -0.51
N LYS A 368 -13.59 -5.89 -0.86
CA LYS A 368 -12.89 -6.41 -2.03
C LYS A 368 -12.60 -7.91 -1.87
N TYR A 369 -12.06 -8.33 -0.73
CA TYR A 369 -11.79 -9.74 -0.42
C TYR A 369 -13.06 -10.58 -0.48
N LEU A 370 -14.17 -10.08 0.07
CA LEU A 370 -15.46 -10.77 -0.01
C LEU A 370 -15.89 -10.96 -1.47
N ARG A 371 -15.83 -9.91 -2.30
CA ARG A 371 -16.21 -9.99 -3.72
C ARG A 371 -15.35 -10.99 -4.49
N GLU A 372 -14.04 -10.95 -4.29
CA GLU A 372 -13.12 -11.89 -4.92
C GLU A 372 -13.39 -13.32 -4.46
N LYS A 373 -13.64 -13.54 -3.16
CA LYS A 373 -13.93 -14.86 -2.63
C LYS A 373 -15.25 -15.43 -3.13
N LEU A 374 -16.28 -14.60 -3.20
CA LEU A 374 -17.57 -14.96 -3.79
C LEU A 374 -17.37 -15.37 -5.25
N MET A 375 -16.68 -14.54 -6.05
CA MET A 375 -16.44 -14.85 -7.46
C MET A 375 -15.62 -16.13 -7.64
N GLU A 376 -14.55 -16.34 -6.86
CA GLU A 376 -13.74 -17.57 -6.91
C GLU A 376 -14.60 -18.80 -6.59
N THR A 377 -15.43 -18.72 -5.56
CA THR A 377 -16.29 -19.84 -5.13
C THR A 377 -17.38 -20.12 -6.14
N THR A 378 -18.04 -19.07 -6.65
CA THR A 378 -19.08 -19.16 -7.69
C THR A 378 -18.55 -19.76 -8.98
N GLN A 379 -17.37 -19.35 -9.45
CA GLN A 379 -16.77 -19.90 -10.67
C GLN A 379 -16.32 -21.37 -10.53
N GLN A 380 -16.10 -21.82 -9.30
CA GLN A 380 -15.72 -23.21 -9.01
C GLN A 380 -16.93 -24.12 -8.77
N ASP A 381 -18.10 -23.57 -8.45
CA ASP A 381 -19.34 -24.32 -8.23
C ASP A 381 -19.79 -25.03 -9.52
N GLU A 382 -19.94 -26.34 -9.44
CA GLU A 382 -20.28 -27.17 -10.58
C GLU A 382 -21.68 -26.88 -11.14
N ARG A 383 -22.64 -26.49 -10.27
CA ARG A 383 -23.99 -26.08 -10.69
C ARG A 383 -23.92 -24.85 -11.58
N VAL A 384 -23.06 -23.89 -11.21
CA VAL A 384 -22.86 -22.65 -11.96
C VAL A 384 -22.17 -22.93 -13.28
N LYS A 385 -21.13 -23.78 -13.30
CA LYS A 385 -20.44 -24.16 -14.54
C LYS A 385 -21.36 -24.86 -15.53
N GLN A 386 -22.15 -25.82 -15.07
CA GLN A 386 -23.12 -26.51 -15.92
C GLN A 386 -24.15 -25.52 -16.47
N LYS A 387 -24.67 -24.64 -15.62
CA LYS A 387 -25.63 -23.62 -16.05
C LYS A 387 -25.02 -22.62 -17.04
N ALA A 388 -23.76 -22.26 -16.87
CA ALA A 388 -23.04 -21.40 -17.81
C ALA A 388 -22.94 -22.06 -19.19
N GLN A 389 -22.52 -23.33 -19.25
CA GLN A 389 -22.43 -24.07 -20.51
C GLN A 389 -23.78 -24.15 -21.26
N GLU A 390 -24.89 -24.28 -20.54
CA GLU A 390 -26.23 -24.26 -21.13
C GLU A 390 -26.57 -22.90 -21.77
N ILE A 391 -26.19 -21.79 -21.12
CA ILE A 391 -26.62 -20.44 -21.51
C ILE A 391 -25.63 -19.79 -22.49
N GLU A 392 -24.35 -20.19 -22.49
CA GLU A 392 -23.29 -19.63 -23.34
C GLU A 392 -23.66 -19.72 -24.82
N TYR A 393 -24.25 -20.83 -25.26
CA TYR A 393 -24.73 -20.97 -26.64
C TYR A 393 -25.78 -19.91 -27.01
N ASP A 394 -26.78 -19.70 -26.16
CA ASP A 394 -27.82 -18.70 -26.39
C ASP A 394 -27.26 -17.27 -26.34
N LEU A 395 -26.26 -17.03 -25.50
CA LEU A 395 -25.61 -15.73 -25.36
C LEU A 395 -24.77 -15.39 -26.60
N ASP A 396 -23.98 -16.34 -27.09
CA ASP A 396 -23.11 -16.17 -28.26
C ASP A 396 -23.92 -15.95 -29.55
N ASN A 397 -25.10 -16.57 -29.65
CA ASN A 397 -26.03 -16.39 -30.77
C ASN A 397 -26.99 -15.20 -30.60
N GLY A 398 -26.89 -14.44 -29.50
CA GLY A 398 -27.71 -13.26 -29.24
C GLY A 398 -29.18 -13.56 -28.90
N LEU A 399 -29.50 -14.79 -28.51
CA LEU A 399 -30.84 -15.23 -28.10
C LEU A 399 -31.19 -14.76 -26.68
N ILE A 400 -30.18 -14.50 -25.84
CA ILE A 400 -30.35 -13.94 -24.49
C ILE A 400 -29.40 -12.75 -24.26
N ALA A 401 -29.91 -11.70 -23.62
CA ALA A 401 -29.08 -10.57 -23.22
C ALA A 401 -28.14 -10.95 -22.07
N PRO A 402 -26.89 -10.44 -22.02
CA PRO A 402 -25.93 -10.76 -20.96
C PRO A 402 -26.45 -10.51 -19.53
N ARG A 403 -27.28 -9.47 -19.34
CA ARG A 403 -27.92 -9.19 -18.04
C ARG A 403 -28.86 -10.32 -17.59
N ASN A 404 -29.63 -10.89 -18.50
CA ASN A 404 -30.58 -11.96 -18.19
C ASN A 404 -29.84 -13.28 -17.97
N ALA A 405 -28.84 -13.59 -18.79
CA ALA A 405 -27.96 -14.74 -18.60
C ALA A 405 -27.28 -14.72 -17.22
N ALA A 406 -26.75 -13.56 -16.80
CA ALA A 406 -26.20 -13.39 -15.46
C ALA A 406 -27.25 -13.61 -14.34
N GLY A 407 -28.51 -13.23 -14.56
CA GLY A 407 -29.62 -13.51 -13.64
C GLY A 407 -29.92 -15.01 -13.50
N LEU A 408 -29.88 -15.76 -14.60
CA LEU A 408 -30.03 -17.22 -14.58
C LEU A 408 -28.87 -17.92 -13.88
N LEU A 409 -27.64 -17.45 -14.09
CA LEU A 409 -26.46 -17.91 -13.36
C LEU A 409 -26.55 -17.59 -11.87
N TRP A 410 -27.13 -16.44 -11.50
CA TRP A 410 -27.36 -16.10 -10.10
C TRP A 410 -28.38 -17.05 -9.46
N GLY A 411 -29.45 -17.40 -10.18
CA GLY A 411 -30.44 -18.38 -9.74
C GLY A 411 -29.81 -19.70 -9.30
N SER A 412 -28.88 -20.26 -10.08
CA SER A 412 -28.22 -21.54 -9.73
C SER A 412 -27.26 -21.48 -8.53
N ILE A 413 -26.95 -20.27 -8.03
CA ILE A 413 -26.15 -20.08 -6.81
C ILE A 413 -27.06 -20.10 -5.57
N VAL A 414 -28.23 -19.46 -5.66
CA VAL A 414 -29.12 -19.19 -4.51
C VAL A 414 -30.27 -20.18 -4.36
N GLU A 415 -30.65 -20.84 -5.44
CA GLU A 415 -31.62 -21.95 -5.48
C GLU A 415 -30.90 -23.30 -5.29
#